data_AF-A0A2E6AXD5-F1
#
_entry.id   AF-A0A2E6AXD5-F1
#
_cell.length_a   1.000
_cell.length_b   1.000
_cell.length_c   1.000
_cell.angle_alpha   90.00
_cell.angle_beta   90.00
_cell.angle_gamma   90.00
#
_symmetry.space_group_name_H-M   'P 1'
#
loop_
_entity.id
_entity.type
_entity.pdbx_description
1 polymer ?
#
loop_
_entity_poly.entity_id
_entity_poly.type
_entity_poly.pdbx_seq_one_letter_code
_entity_poly.pdbx_strand_id
1 'polypeptide(L)'
;MDKIIKIDDVEGKVYELDNWKPDQGNQVKKYFSSKFIELKKEYDSLVNDFNWNKIIFESEILFVPVMGKKYYLYKKKCGKNFMSLINPSDWNFEGKFDFIGVFIQDSRQKWNKIEDL
;
A
#
# COMPACT_ATOMS: atom_id res chain seq x y z
N MET A 1 -15.99 -7.76 47.87
CA MET A 1 -15.60 -6.51 47.20
C MET A 1 -15.92 -6.59 45.71
N ASP A 2 -17.10 -6.26 45.18
CA ASP A 2 -18.47 -6.36 45.68
C ASP A 2 -19.32 -6.65 44.44
N LYS A 3 -19.94 -7.84 44.38
CA LYS A 3 -20.94 -8.16 43.37
C LYS A 3 -22.23 -7.51 43.83
N ILE A 4 -22.69 -6.49 43.12
CA ILE A 4 -24.05 -5.98 43.31
C ILE A 4 -24.98 -7.00 42.64
N ILE A 5 -25.39 -8.00 43.43
CA ILE A 5 -26.44 -8.94 43.08
C ILE A 5 -27.76 -8.17 43.24
N LYS A 6 -28.42 -7.84 42.13
CA LYS A 6 -29.82 -7.44 42.18
C LYS A 6 -30.64 -8.71 42.37
N ILE A 7 -31.11 -8.92 43.60
CA ILE A 7 -32.06 -9.96 43.95
C ILE A 7 -33.43 -9.42 43.56
N ASP A 8 -33.85 -9.70 42.34
CA ASP A 8 -35.25 -9.63 41.92
C ASP A 8 -35.51 -10.89 41.09
N ASP A 9 -35.83 -11.99 41.77
CA ASP A 9 -36.95 -12.86 41.37
C ASP A 9 -37.13 -14.01 42.37
N VAL A 10 -38.38 -14.26 42.76
CA VAL A 10 -38.80 -15.26 43.75
C VAL A 10 -38.66 -16.71 43.24
N GLU A 11 -38.07 -16.94 42.06
CA GLU A 11 -37.99 -18.27 41.42
C GLU A 11 -36.58 -18.79 41.11
N GLY A 12 -35.50 -18.12 41.56
CA GLY A 12 -34.16 -18.72 41.50
C GLY A 12 -33.69 -19.13 40.09
N LYS A 13 -34.18 -18.47 39.04
CA LYS A 13 -33.62 -18.66 37.70
C LYS A 13 -32.34 -17.84 37.60
N VAL A 14 -31.22 -18.56 37.60
CA VAL A 14 -29.92 -18.02 37.20
C VAL A 14 -30.03 -17.70 35.72
N TYR A 15 -30.21 -16.42 35.37
CA TYR A 15 -29.88 -15.97 34.03
C TYR A 15 -28.37 -16.11 33.90
N GLU A 16 -27.91 -17.19 33.25
CA GLU A 16 -26.53 -17.24 32.78
C GLU A 16 -26.28 -15.93 32.03
N LEU A 17 -25.26 -15.18 32.46
CA LEU A 17 -24.81 -13.97 31.78
C LEU A 17 -24.42 -14.36 30.35
N ASP A 18 -25.39 -14.31 29.43
CA ASP A 18 -25.28 -14.35 27.98
C ASP A 18 -23.90 -14.78 27.46
N ASN A 19 -23.62 -16.09 27.49
CA ASN A 19 -22.36 -16.69 27.03
C ASN A 19 -21.98 -16.31 25.58
N TRP A 20 -22.89 -15.71 24.83
CA TRP A 20 -22.67 -15.20 23.47
C TRP A 20 -21.93 -13.85 23.41
N LYS A 21 -22.02 -13.00 24.45
CA LYS A 21 -21.43 -11.63 24.41
C LYS A 21 -19.90 -11.63 24.30
N PRO A 22 -19.16 -12.47 25.05
CA PRO A 22 -17.70 -12.57 24.89
C PRO A 22 -17.29 -13.09 23.50
N ASP A 23 -18.02 -14.07 22.97
CA ASP A 23 -17.76 -14.66 21.64
C ASP A 23 -18.01 -13.67 20.50
N GLN A 24 -19.09 -12.87 20.58
CA GLN A 24 -19.35 -11.78 19.64
C GLN A 24 -18.31 -10.66 19.78
N GLY A 25 -17.88 -10.32 21.00
CA GLY A 25 -16.82 -9.34 21.24
C GLY A 25 -15.50 -9.71 20.55
N ASN A 26 -15.12 -10.99 20.59
CA ASN A 26 -13.93 -11.49 19.88
C ASN A 26 -14.06 -11.38 18.36
N GLN A 27 -15.24 -11.67 17.80
CA GLN A 27 -15.48 -11.53 16.35
C GLN A 27 -15.41 -10.08 15.90
N VAL A 28 -16.05 -9.17 16.64
CA VAL A 28 -16.02 -7.73 16.37
C VAL A 28 -14.58 -7.19 16.45
N LYS A 29 -13.80 -7.61 17.45
CA LYS A 29 -12.38 -7.26 17.57
C LYS A 29 -11.58 -7.71 16.33
N LYS A 30 -11.76 -8.96 15.89
CA LYS A 30 -11.10 -9.48 14.67
C LYS A 30 -11.46 -8.65 13.44
N TYR A 31 -12.73 -8.29 13.28
CA TYR A 31 -13.18 -7.44 12.18
C TYR A 31 -12.47 -6.08 12.17
N PHE A 32 -12.47 -5.35 13.30
CA PHE A 32 -11.80 -4.04 13.37
C PHE A 32 -10.28 -4.15 13.20
N SER A 33 -9.64 -5.20 13.72
CA SER A 33 -8.22 -5.45 13.47
C SER A 33 -7.93 -5.71 11.98
N SER A 34 -8.75 -6.50 11.29
CA SER A 34 -8.61 -6.71 9.84
C SER A 34 -8.76 -5.40 9.08
N LYS A 35 -9.81 -4.62 9.40
CA LYS A 35 -10.05 -3.32 8.76
C LYS A 35 -8.91 -2.33 8.99
N PHE A 36 -8.32 -2.32 10.18
CA PHE A 36 -7.14 -1.51 10.45
C PHE A 36 -5.95 -1.91 9.57
N ILE A 37 -5.70 -3.21 9.41
CA ILE A 37 -4.61 -3.71 8.56
C ILE A 37 -4.85 -3.35 7.09
N GLU A 38 -6.08 -3.50 6.60
CA GLU A 38 -6.49 -3.09 5.25
C GLU A 38 -6.21 -1.60 5.01
N LEU A 39 -6.72 -0.71 5.89
CA LEU A 39 -6.50 0.73 5.78
C LEU A 39 -5.03 1.12 5.86
N LYS A 40 -4.26 0.46 6.74
CA LYS A 40 -2.82 0.70 6.85
C LYS A 40 -2.11 0.33 5.54
N LYS A 41 -2.47 -0.81 4.94
CA LYS A 41 -1.91 -1.25 3.65
C LYS A 41 -2.24 -0.26 2.53
N GLU A 42 -3.48 0.24 2.48
CA GLU A 42 -3.88 1.28 1.52
C GLU A 42 -3.09 2.57 1.71
N TYR A 43 -2.90 3.01 2.95
CA TYR A 43 -2.07 4.17 3.28
C TYR A 43 -0.61 3.98 2.84
N ASP A 44 0.00 2.84 3.16
CA ASP A 44 1.38 2.55 2.79
C ASP A 44 1.55 2.52 1.25
N SER A 45 0.56 1.96 0.54
CA SER A 45 0.51 1.99 -0.93
C SER A 45 0.42 3.42 -1.48
N LEU A 46 -0.42 4.27 -0.89
CA LEU A 46 -0.57 5.66 -1.30
C LEU A 46 0.72 6.46 -1.11
N VAL A 47 1.40 6.28 0.03
CA VAL A 47 2.69 6.91 0.31
C VAL A 47 3.76 6.44 -0.68
N ASN A 48 3.80 5.15 -0.99
CA ASN A 48 4.73 4.61 -1.98
C ASN A 48 4.47 5.20 -3.38
N ASP A 49 3.22 5.25 -3.83
CA ASP A 49 2.83 5.89 -5.10
C ASP A 49 3.27 7.36 -5.15
N PHE A 50 3.04 8.10 -4.07
CA PHE A 50 3.44 9.50 -3.96
C PHE A 50 4.97 9.65 -4.08
N ASN A 51 5.73 8.83 -3.37
CA ASN A 51 7.19 8.87 -3.41
C ASN A 51 7.74 8.57 -4.80
N TRP A 52 7.19 7.57 -5.51
CA TRP A 52 7.59 7.28 -6.88
C TRP A 52 7.28 8.42 -7.83
N ASN A 53 6.09 9.00 -7.74
CA ASN A 53 5.72 10.14 -8.57
C ASN A 53 6.64 11.33 -8.29
N LYS A 54 6.93 11.63 -7.03
CA LYS A 54 7.90 12.67 -6.65
C LYS A 54 9.27 12.44 -7.33
N ILE A 55 9.83 11.24 -7.20
CA ILE A 55 11.11 10.88 -7.82
C ILE A 55 11.07 11.10 -9.34
N ILE A 56 9.99 10.69 -10.00
CA ILE A 56 9.86 10.79 -11.46
C ILE A 56 9.71 12.24 -11.91
N PHE A 57 8.90 13.04 -11.20
CA PHE A 57 8.77 14.47 -11.50
C PHE A 57 10.06 15.26 -11.25
N GLU A 58 10.90 14.80 -10.32
CA GLU A 58 12.24 15.34 -10.08
C GLU A 58 13.31 14.79 -11.06
N SER A 59 12.98 13.79 -11.86
CA SER A 59 13.89 13.15 -12.82
C SER A 59 13.97 13.91 -14.15
N GLU A 60 15.08 13.75 -14.86
CA GLU A 60 15.21 14.27 -16.23
C GLU A 60 14.34 13.43 -17.19
N ILE A 61 13.37 14.07 -17.86
CA ILE A 61 12.51 13.45 -18.87
C ILE A 61 12.69 14.21 -20.19
N LEU A 62 13.20 13.54 -21.23
CA LEU A 62 13.54 14.13 -22.52
C LEU A 62 12.53 13.80 -23.63
N PHE A 63 11.32 13.38 -23.26
CA PHE A 63 10.26 13.00 -24.19
C PHE A 63 8.88 13.35 -23.62
N VAL A 64 7.86 13.38 -24.47
CA VAL A 64 6.46 13.49 -24.04
C VAL A 64 5.93 12.09 -23.72
N PRO A 65 5.52 11.82 -22.47
CA PRO A 65 4.99 10.51 -22.10
C PRO A 65 3.64 10.26 -22.79
N VAL A 66 3.44 9.00 -23.20
CA VAL A 66 2.21 8.50 -23.80
C VAL A 66 1.60 7.52 -22.82
N MET A 67 0.34 7.75 -22.49
CA MET A 67 -0.41 6.91 -21.56
C MET A 67 -0.34 5.44 -21.95
N GLY A 68 -0.17 4.55 -20.97
CA GLY A 68 -0.12 3.10 -21.19
C GLY A 68 1.21 2.56 -21.74
N LYS A 69 2.17 3.39 -22.15
CA LYS A 69 3.51 2.91 -22.56
C LYS A 69 4.40 2.64 -21.35
N LYS A 70 5.29 1.65 -21.50
CA LYS A 70 6.33 1.33 -20.51
C LYS A 70 7.51 2.28 -20.67
N TYR A 71 8.01 2.74 -19.53
CA TYR A 71 9.17 3.61 -19.41
C TYR A 71 10.09 3.07 -18.32
N TYR A 72 11.39 3.33 -18.45
CA TYR A 72 12.41 2.75 -17.60
C TYR A 72 13.14 3.87 -16.86
N LEU A 73 13.12 3.82 -15.53
CA LEU A 73 13.79 4.78 -14.67
C LEU A 73 15.20 4.30 -14.36
N TYR A 74 16.18 5.19 -14.54
CA TYR A 74 17.58 4.91 -14.31
C TYR A 74 18.22 5.96 -13.40
N LYS A 75 19.31 5.59 -12.74
CA LYS A 75 20.19 6.47 -11.99
C LYS A 75 21.55 6.59 -12.66
N LYS A 76 22.01 7.82 -12.85
CA LYS A 76 23.37 8.11 -13.32
C LYS A 76 24.35 7.98 -12.16
N LYS A 77 25.63 7.71 -12.45
CA LYS A 77 26.72 7.75 -11.44
C LYS A 77 26.82 9.09 -10.69
N CYS A 78 26.37 10.19 -11.30
CA CYS A 78 26.31 11.50 -10.65
C CYS A 78 25.12 11.65 -9.68
N GLY A 79 24.32 10.61 -9.47
CA GLY A 79 23.19 10.60 -8.54
C GLY A 79 21.86 11.07 -9.14
N LYS A 80 21.86 11.66 -10.34
CA LYS A 80 20.64 12.13 -11.01
C LYS A 80 19.84 10.99 -11.63
N ASN A 81 18.52 11.06 -11.47
CA ASN A 81 17.58 10.13 -12.09
C ASN A 81 17.11 10.64 -13.44
N PHE A 82 16.81 9.73 -14.37
CA PHE A 82 16.23 10.06 -15.67
C PHE A 82 15.34 8.93 -16.18
N MET A 83 14.32 9.32 -16.95
CA MET A 83 13.42 8.36 -17.59
C MET A 83 13.89 8.09 -19.03
N SER A 84 13.75 6.85 -19.48
CA SER A 84 14.11 6.43 -20.84
C SER A 84 13.07 5.47 -21.43
N LEU A 85 13.03 5.44 -22.76
CA LEU A 85 12.26 4.49 -23.56
C LEU A 85 12.98 3.15 -23.76
N ILE A 86 14.29 3.11 -23.50
CA ILE A 86 15.16 1.98 -23.80
C ILE A 86 15.15 1.00 -22.62
N ASN A 87 14.87 -0.27 -22.90
CA ASN A 87 14.88 -1.37 -21.93
C ASN A 87 16.30 -1.62 -21.41
N PRO A 88 16.52 -1.95 -20.12
CA PRO A 88 17.85 -2.24 -19.58
C PRO A 88 18.59 -3.33 -20.37
N SER A 89 17.89 -4.31 -20.94
CA SER A 89 18.49 -5.37 -21.77
C SER A 89 19.02 -4.88 -23.13
N ASP A 90 18.49 -3.77 -23.65
CA ASP A 90 18.91 -3.19 -24.94
C ASP A 90 20.08 -2.21 -24.79
N TRP A 91 20.49 -1.91 -23.56
CA TRP A 91 21.63 -1.04 -23.28
C TRP A 91 22.95 -1.79 -23.45
N ASN A 92 23.66 -1.53 -24.55
CA ASN A 92 25.05 -1.98 -24.76
C ASN A 92 26.11 -1.24 -23.91
N PHE A 93 25.73 -0.60 -22.80
CA PHE A 93 26.63 0.12 -21.92
C PHE A 93 26.60 -0.46 -20.50
N GLU A 94 27.20 -1.63 -20.33
CA GLU A 94 27.39 -2.26 -19.02
C GLU A 94 27.98 -1.24 -18.02
N GLY A 95 27.23 -0.99 -16.95
CA GLY A 95 27.72 -0.23 -15.79
C GLY A 95 27.75 1.29 -15.91
N LYS A 96 27.06 1.92 -16.87
CA LYS A 96 26.90 3.40 -16.90
C LYS A 96 25.73 3.92 -16.06
N PHE A 97 24.67 3.15 -15.94
CA PHE A 97 23.43 3.54 -15.26
C PHE A 97 22.88 2.38 -14.44
N ASP A 98 22.32 2.69 -13.27
CA ASP A 98 21.64 1.71 -12.44
C ASP A 98 20.15 1.71 -12.78
N PHE A 99 19.60 0.54 -13.11
CA PHE A 99 18.17 0.38 -13.36
C PHE A 99 17.39 0.41 -12.04
N ILE A 100 16.35 1.25 -11.96
CA ILE A 100 15.51 1.40 -10.75
C ILE A 100 14.19 0.66 -10.90
N GLY A 101 13.54 0.76 -12.06
CA GLY A 101 12.23 0.14 -12.27
C GLY A 101 11.53 0.57 -13.56
N VAL A 102 10.43 -0.13 -13.86
CA VAL A 102 9.56 0.15 -14.99
C VAL A 102 8.32 0.89 -14.51
N PHE A 103 7.87 1.88 -15.28
CA PHE A 103 6.72 2.71 -14.94
C PHE A 103 5.79 2.90 -16.15
N ILE A 104 4.50 3.03 -15.87
CA ILE A 104 3.46 3.39 -16.85
C ILE A 104 2.71 4.60 -16.32
N GLN A 105 2.47 5.57 -17.20
CA GLN A 105 1.60 6.71 -16.89
C GLN A 105 0.14 6.35 -17.18
N ASP A 106 -0.73 6.59 -16.20
CA ASP A 106 -2.18 6.38 -16.33
C ASP A 106 -2.92 7.61 -16.91
N SER A 107 -4.25 7.51 -17.02
CA SER A 107 -5.10 8.57 -17.55
C SER A 107 -5.16 9.84 -16.69
N ARG A 108 -4.65 9.78 -15.46
CA ARG A 108 -4.55 10.92 -14.52
C ARG A 108 -3.14 11.48 -14.46
N GLN A 109 -2.28 11.08 -15.40
CA GLN A 109 -0.86 11.45 -15.46
C GLN A 109 -0.04 10.92 -14.28
N LYS A 110 -0.58 10.00 -13.47
CA LYS A 110 0.14 9.36 -12.36
C LYS A 110 1.01 8.24 -12.91
N TRP A 111 2.24 8.18 -12.43
CA TRP A 111 3.17 7.10 -12.73
C TRP A 111 2.96 5.93 -11.77
N ASN A 112 2.74 4.75 -12.34
CA ASN A 112 2.56 3.50 -11.59
C ASN A 112 3.77 2.61 -11.87
N LYS A 113 4.41 2.14 -10.80
CA LYS A 113 5.49 1.16 -10.92
C LYS A 113 4.90 -0.18 -11.36
N ILE A 114 5.54 -0.82 -12.34
CA ILE A 114 5.23 -2.21 -12.69
C ILE A 114 6.04 -3.08 -11.74
N GLU A 115 5.35 -3.80 -10.86
CA GLU A 115 5.89 -4.98 -10.22
C GLU A 115 5.74 -6.10 -11.26
N ASP A 116 6.81 -6.45 -11.97
CA ASP A 116 6.75 -7.61 -12.87
C ASP A 116 6.30 -8.84 -12.05
N LEU A 117 5.25 -9.53 -12.55
CA LEU A 117 4.66 -10.76 -12.00
C LEU A 117 5.62 -11.96 -12.13
#